data_AF-A0A810KW82-F1
#
_entry.id   AF-A0A810KW82-F1
#
_cell.length_a   1.000
_cell.length_b   1.000
_cell.length_c   1.000
_cell.angle_alpha   90.00
_cell.angle_beta   90.00
_cell.angle_gamma   90.00
#
_symmetry.space_group_name_H-M   'P 1'
#
loop_
_entity.id
_entity.type
_entity.pdbx_description
1 polymer ?
#
loop_
_entity_poly.entity_id
_entity_poly.type
_entity_poly.pdbx_seq_one_letter_code
_entity_poly.pdbx_strand_id
1 'polypeptide(L)' 'MTLALATDATTVTRIEIADHVESAFAAGAATRADLLTAARSTGARPALLAVLGDLPDRPYAELRQLWTDLPEVPIAR' A
#
# COMPACT_ATOMS: atom_id res chain seq x y z
N MET A 1 27.78 -8.30 -19.48
CA MET A 1 26.46 -7.74 -19.86
C MET A 1 25.45 -8.30 -18.88
N THR A 2 25.14 -7.57 -17.81
CA THR A 2 24.20 -8.02 -16.77
C THR A 2 23.11 -6.96 -16.66
N LEU A 3 21.91 -7.28 -17.15
CA LEU A 3 20.74 -6.43 -17.02
C LEU A 3 20.27 -6.45 -15.55
N ALA A 4 20.54 -5.38 -14.82
CA ALA A 4 19.82 -5.03 -13.60
C ALA A 4 18.79 -3.95 -13.96
N LEU A 5 17.64 -4.36 -14.51
CA LEU A 5 16.55 -3.43 -14.87
C LEU A 5 15.14 -3.92 -14.49
N ALA A 6 15.00 -5.04 -13.77
CA ALA A 6 13.69 -5.64 -13.49
C ALA A 6 13.14 -5.39 -12.08
N THR A 7 13.96 -4.98 -11.10
CA THR A 7 13.51 -4.82 -9.70
C THR A 7 12.69 -3.55 -9.47
N ASP A 8 12.85 -2.55 -10.35
CA ASP A 8 12.24 -1.22 -10.24
C ASP A 8 10.74 -1.23 -10.58
N ALA A 9 10.35 -2.07 -11.54
CA ALA A 9 8.95 -2.22 -11.92
C ALA A 9 8.15 -3.06 -10.92
N THR A 10 8.78 -3.82 -10.04
CA THR A 10 8.10 -4.72 -9.09
C THR A 10 7.97 -4.16 -7.68
N THR A 11 8.77 -3.16 -7.33
CA THR A 11 8.79 -2.60 -5.97
C THR A 11 7.59 -1.67 -5.76
N VAL A 12 6.77 -1.96 -4.76
CA VAL A 12 5.67 -1.09 -4.32
C VAL A 12 6.25 0.03 -3.46
N THR A 13 5.75 1.26 -3.60
CA THR A 13 6.25 2.42 -2.83
C THR A 13 5.17 2.98 -1.89
N ARG A 14 5.57 3.76 -0.88
CA ARG A 14 4.62 4.42 0.03
C ARG A 14 3.73 5.42 -0.69
N ILE A 15 4.27 6.14 -1.70
CA ILE A 15 3.49 7.03 -2.55
C ILE A 15 2.43 6.23 -3.33
N GLU A 16 2.82 5.13 -3.98
CA GLU A 16 1.88 4.26 -4.71
C GLU A 16 0.76 3.76 -3.78
N ILE A 17 1.11 3.32 -2.56
CA ILE A 17 0.11 2.91 -1.57
C ILE A 17 -0.81 4.07 -1.22
N ALA A 18 -0.26 5.25 -0.89
CA ALA A 18 -1.03 6.43 -0.51
C ALA A 18 -2.06 6.80 -1.58
N ASP A 19 -1.63 6.88 -2.84
CA ASP A 19 -2.49 7.23 -3.99
C ASP A 19 -3.69 6.27 -4.13
N HIS A 20 -3.51 5.01 -3.76
CA HIS A 20 -4.54 3.99 -3.89
C HIS A 20 -5.47 3.85 -2.68
N VAL A 21 -5.05 4.27 -1.48
CA VAL A 21 -5.80 3.99 -0.22
C VAL A 21 -6.26 5.23 0.53
N GLU A 22 -5.87 6.44 0.13
CA GLU A 22 -6.25 7.68 0.86
C GLU A 22 -7.77 7.80 1.05
N SER A 23 -8.56 7.42 0.05
CA SER A 23 -10.02 7.45 0.11
C SER A 23 -10.63 6.52 1.18
N ALA A 24 -9.92 5.48 1.61
CA ALA A 24 -10.37 4.61 2.70
C ALA A 24 -10.50 5.36 4.03
N PHE A 25 -9.75 6.46 4.21
CA PHE A 25 -9.75 7.26 5.43
C PHE A 25 -10.79 8.39 5.43
N ALA A 26 -11.57 8.55 4.34
CA ALA A 26 -12.52 9.66 4.20
C ALA A 26 -13.62 9.68 5.28
N ALA A 27 -13.95 8.52 5.84
CA ALA A 27 -14.95 8.35 6.89
C ALA A 27 -14.35 8.14 8.30
N GLY A 28 -13.02 8.26 8.44
CA GLY A 28 -12.30 8.01 9.69
C GLY A 28 -11.32 6.84 9.58
N ALA A 29 -11.20 6.04 10.64
CA ALA A 29 -10.26 4.94 10.68
C ALA A 29 -10.59 3.87 9.62
N ALA A 30 -9.57 3.33 8.95
CA ALA A 30 -9.70 2.33 7.90
C ALA A 30 -9.19 0.96 8.39
N THR A 31 -9.94 -0.11 8.14
CA THR A 31 -9.47 -1.49 8.34
C THR A 31 -8.66 -1.98 7.15
N ARG A 32 -7.95 -3.11 7.30
CA ARG A 32 -7.29 -3.78 6.17
C ARG A 32 -8.25 -4.07 5.01
N ALA A 33 -9.49 -4.45 5.31
CA ALA A 33 -10.52 -4.69 4.29
C ALA A 33 -10.91 -3.40 3.54
N ASP A 34 -10.98 -2.27 4.23
CA ASP A 34 -11.27 -0.96 3.62
C ASP A 34 -10.13 -0.52 2.71
N LEU A 35 -8.87 -0.67 3.16
CA LEU A 35 -7.67 -0.38 2.38
C LEU A 35 -7.64 -1.22 1.09
N LEU A 36 -7.90 -2.53 1.19
CA LEU A 36 -7.98 -3.43 0.03
C LEU A 36 -9.12 -3.05 -0.91
N THR A 37 -10.26 -2.59 -0.38
CA THR A 37 -11.41 -2.17 -1.18
C THR A 37 -11.12 -0.88 -1.95
N ALA A 38 -10.50 0.12 -1.30
CA ALA A 38 -10.07 1.36 -1.94
C ALA A 38 -9.02 1.09 -3.03
N ALA A 39 -8.00 0.28 -2.73
CA ALA A 39 -6.97 -0.10 -3.69
C ALA A 39 -7.55 -0.84 -4.92
N ARG A 40 -8.50 -1.76 -4.73
CA ARG A 40 -9.18 -2.42 -5.84
C ARG A 40 -10.00 -1.45 -6.69
N SER A 41 -10.70 -0.52 -6.05
CA SER A 41 -11.56 0.47 -6.72
C SER A 41 -10.77 1.43 -7.61
N THR A 42 -9.49 1.65 -7.29
CA THR A 42 -8.57 2.51 -8.05
C THR A 42 -7.70 1.72 -9.05
N GLY A 43 -7.92 0.40 -9.18
CA GLY A 43 -7.17 -0.43 -10.13
C GLY A 43 -5.75 -0.77 -9.70
N ALA A 44 -5.47 -0.79 -8.39
CA ALA A 44 -4.15 -1.14 -7.87
C ALA A 44 -3.69 -2.52 -8.36
N ARG A 45 -2.40 -2.61 -8.68
CA ARG A 45 -1.78 -3.83 -9.19
C ARG A 45 -1.70 -4.93 -8.11
N PRO A 46 -1.61 -6.22 -8.51
CA PRO A 46 -1.58 -7.35 -7.57
C PRO A 46 -0.50 -7.26 -6.48
N ALA A 47 0.68 -6.72 -6.80
CA ALA A 47 1.77 -6.56 -5.83
C ALA A 47 1.39 -5.63 -4.67
N LEU A 48 0.69 -4.53 -4.94
CA LEU A 48 0.21 -3.62 -3.89
C LEU A 48 -0.87 -4.29 -3.04
N LEU A 49 -1.78 -5.03 -3.66
CA LEU A 49 -2.80 -5.80 -2.94
C LEU A 49 -2.19 -6.86 -2.02
N ALA A 50 -1.08 -7.50 -2.43
CA ALA A 50 -0.34 -8.43 -1.58
C ALA A 50 0.26 -7.71 -0.36
N VAL A 51 0.95 -6.57 -0.57
CA VAL A 51 1.50 -5.75 0.52
C VAL A 51 0.42 -5.32 1.53
N LEU A 52 -0.75 -4.87 1.05
CA LEU A 52 -1.86 -4.52 1.94
C LEU A 52 -2.48 -5.75 2.64
N GLY A 53 -2.42 -6.92 2.00
CA GLY A 53 -2.92 -8.18 2.56
C GLY A 53 -2.14 -8.64 3.79
N ASP A 54 -0.85 -8.32 3.85
CA ASP A 54 0.04 -8.69 4.95
C ASP A 54 -0.11 -7.80 6.19
N LEU A 55 -0.83 -6.68 6.09
CA LEU A 55 -1.10 -5.81 7.23
C LEU A 55 -1.84 -6.55 8.36
N PRO A 56 -1.59 -6.21 9.63
CA PRO A 56 -2.42 -6.67 10.75
C PRO A 56 -3.90 -6.33 10.56
N ASP A 57 -4.77 -7.22 11.03
CA ASP A 57 -6.23 -7.01 11.00
C ASP A 57 -6.68 -6.11 12.16
N ARG A 58 -6.47 -4.80 11.98
CA ARG A 58 -6.84 -3.76 12.95
C ARG A 58 -7.24 -2.47 12.23
N PRO A 59 -7.99 -1.57 12.88
CA PRO A 59 -8.22 -0.25 12.35
C PRO A 59 -6.94 0.60 12.42
N TYR A 60 -6.67 1.33 11.35
CA TYR A 60 -5.66 2.38 11.26
C TYR A 60 -6.37 3.72 11.32
N ALA A 61 -5.98 4.58 12.25
CA ALA A 61 -6.55 5.91 12.41
C ALA A 61 -6.12 6.87 11.28
N GLU A 62 -4.93 6.66 10.72
CA GLU A 62 -4.36 7.50 9.67
C GLU A 62 -3.36 6.71 8.82
N LEU A 63 -3.13 7.19 7.59
CA LEU A 63 -2.20 6.59 6.63
C LEU A 63 -0.79 6.36 7.22
N ARG A 64 -0.32 7.28 8.07
CA ARG A 64 1.03 7.22 8.64
C ARG A 64 1.27 5.97 9.49
N GLN A 65 0.22 5.38 10.05
CA GLN A 65 0.33 4.17 10.87
C GLN A 65 0.72 2.94 10.04
N LEU A 66 0.36 2.91 8.74
CA LEU A 66 0.75 1.81 7.85
C LEU A 66 2.26 1.61 7.78
N TRP A 67 3.02 2.72 7.87
CA TRP A 67 4.49 2.68 7.76
C TRP A 67 5.19 2.07 8.97
N THR A 68 4.47 1.87 10.08
CA THR A 68 4.99 1.12 11.23
C THR A 68 4.97 -0.38 10.95
N ASP A 69 3.95 -0.85 10.23
CA ASP A 69 3.76 -2.25 9.88
C ASP A 69 4.39 -2.62 8.52
N LEU A 70 4.80 -1.62 7.74
CA LEU A 70 5.48 -1.75 6.43
C LEU A 70 6.82 -0.99 6.39
N PRO A 71 7.78 -1.27 7.30
CA PRO A 71 9.02 -0.51 7.41
C PRO A 71 9.92 -0.64 6.17
N GLU A 72 9.88 -1.78 5.49
CA GLU A 72 10.68 -2.11 4.30
C GLU A 72 10.17 -1.47 3.01
N VAL A 73 8.95 -0.93 3.00
CA VAL A 73 8.40 -0.27 1.81
C VAL A 73 9.09 1.09 1.60
N PRO A 74 9.79 1.30 0.46
CA PRO A 74 10.48 2.55 0.17
C PRO A 74 9.49 3.70 -0.06
N ILE A 75 9.91 4.93 0.20
CA ILE A 75 9.05 6.12 0.05
C ILE A 75 8.63 6.32 -1.41
N ALA A 76 9.62 6.35 -2.30
CA ALA A 76 9.49 6.57 -3.73
C ALA A 76 10.55 5.71 -4.48
N ARG A 77 10.51 5.73 -5.81
CA ARG A 77 11.58 5.16 -6.65
C ARG A 77 12.84 6.03 -6.59
#